data_AF-A0A8S3DBP7-F1
#
_entry.id   AF-A0A8S3DBP7-F1
#
_cell.length_a   1.000
_cell.length_b   1.000
_cell.length_c   1.000
_cell.angle_alpha   90.00
_cell.angle_beta   90.00
_cell.angle_gamma   90.00
#
_symmetry.space_group_name_H-M   'P 1'
#
loop_
_entity.id
_entity.type
_entity.pdbx_description
1 polymer ?
#
loop_
_entity_poly.entity_id
_entity_poly.type
_entity_poly.pdbx_seq_one_letter_code
_entity_poly.pdbx_strand_id
1 'polypeptide(L)'
;LEEAIIHDTQQTEKAIADLNSSIIIDSTSNIIRRANRILLVTYQEIENSEDSTFTTQLQNASDAFKETLSPMIAAAKQLALSPDNKIAHSQWQQTNNELIDAIGNVREALQPLTSNLINELEHISFNHSSRSASRSPPPRPPLPSDEELSASAAPPRPPLPILEPTNDEIYDKDLPIPQSNQPILMAAHDLHMNIKQYSSHDNELIALAKKMSHFVAQLSLLIRGETGTKRDLISISRELSDMSEHMTYLAKQLASGCTDRRIRTHLLQVSERIPTIGTQLKILSTVKATMFGIYGVLPRSLSKNERAMI
;
A
#
# COMPACT_ATOMS: atom_id res chain seq x y z
N LEU A 1 12.95 -10.80 -15.04
CA LEU A 1 12.96 -11.47 -16.37
C LEU A 1 13.98 -10.82 -17.29
N GLU A 2 14.00 -9.50 -17.37
CA GLU A 2 15.03 -8.70 -18.06
C GLU A 2 16.47 -9.08 -17.66
N GLU A 3 16.80 -9.09 -16.37
CA GLU A 3 18.14 -9.51 -15.88
C GLU A 3 18.52 -10.93 -16.32
N ALA A 4 17.54 -11.84 -16.38
CA ALA A 4 17.77 -13.20 -16.81
C ALA A 4 18.03 -13.29 -18.33
N ILE A 5 17.41 -12.41 -19.12
CA ILE A 5 17.71 -12.28 -20.55
C ILE A 5 19.14 -11.74 -20.72
N ILE A 6 19.54 -10.72 -19.96
CA ILE A 6 20.92 -10.18 -19.99
C ILE A 6 21.93 -11.26 -19.64
N HIS A 7 21.65 -12.09 -18.64
CA HIS A 7 22.49 -13.23 -18.29
C HIS A 7 22.57 -14.26 -19.43
N ASP A 8 21.45 -14.61 -20.05
CA ASP A 8 21.41 -15.55 -21.18
C ASP A 8 22.14 -14.97 -22.42
N THR A 9 22.12 -13.64 -22.61
CA THR A 9 22.94 -12.93 -23.62
C THR A 9 24.43 -13.12 -23.35
N GLN A 10 24.88 -12.88 -22.11
CA GLN A 10 26.29 -13.08 -21.74
C GLN A 10 26.74 -14.53 -21.89
N GLN A 11 25.86 -15.50 -21.62
CA GLN A 11 26.14 -16.92 -21.87
C GLN A 11 26.30 -17.20 -23.37
N THR A 12 25.48 -16.58 -24.21
CA THR A 12 25.59 -16.70 -25.66
C THR A 12 26.91 -16.13 -26.17
N GLU A 13 27.32 -14.95 -25.70
CA GLU A 13 28.60 -14.34 -26.08
C GLU A 13 29.81 -15.21 -25.70
N LYS A 14 29.78 -15.82 -24.50
CA LYS A 14 30.81 -16.79 -24.07
C LYS A 14 30.82 -18.04 -24.96
N ALA A 15 29.64 -18.57 -25.29
CA ALA A 15 29.52 -19.75 -26.14
C ALA A 15 30.00 -19.50 -27.59
N ILE A 16 29.87 -18.27 -28.10
CA ILE A 16 30.43 -17.86 -29.38
C ILE A 16 31.97 -17.88 -29.31
N ALA A 17 32.56 -17.36 -28.23
CA ALA A 17 34.01 -17.40 -28.03
C ALA A 17 34.55 -18.84 -27.96
N ASP A 18 33.77 -19.75 -27.37
CA ASP A 18 34.09 -21.18 -27.25
C ASP A 18 33.68 -22.02 -28.47
N LEU A 19 33.07 -21.41 -29.50
CA LEU A 19 32.52 -22.05 -30.71
C LEU A 19 31.53 -23.20 -30.40
N ASN A 20 30.75 -23.07 -29.33
CA ASN A 20 29.81 -24.09 -28.89
C ASN A 20 28.37 -23.80 -29.37
N SER A 21 28.02 -24.33 -30.55
CA SER A 21 26.67 -24.17 -31.14
C SER A 21 25.53 -24.68 -30.24
N SER A 22 25.75 -25.71 -29.42
CA SER A 22 24.70 -26.26 -28.55
C SER A 22 24.27 -25.24 -27.51
N ILE A 23 25.24 -24.61 -26.84
CA ILE A 23 24.95 -23.61 -25.80
C ILE A 23 24.31 -22.37 -26.42
N ILE A 24 24.74 -21.93 -27.62
CA ILE A 24 24.13 -20.81 -28.35
C ILE A 24 22.64 -21.07 -28.60
N ILE A 25 22.27 -22.29 -29.01
CA ILE A 25 20.88 -22.66 -29.27
C ILE A 25 20.07 -22.64 -27.97
N ASP A 26 20.61 -23.22 -26.90
CA ASP A 26 19.93 -23.31 -25.60
C ASP A 26 19.72 -21.93 -24.97
N SER A 27 20.75 -21.08 -24.96
CA SER A 27 20.69 -19.73 -24.40
C SER A 27 19.73 -18.85 -25.20
N THR A 28 19.80 -18.88 -26.54
CA THR A 28 18.85 -18.16 -27.39
C THR A 28 17.42 -18.64 -27.16
N SER A 29 17.21 -19.96 -27.05
CA SER A 29 15.88 -20.51 -26.76
C SER A 29 15.33 -20.00 -25.42
N ASN A 30 16.18 -19.88 -24.39
CA ASN A 30 15.81 -19.27 -23.12
C ASN A 30 15.40 -17.80 -23.29
N ILE A 31 16.17 -17.00 -24.04
CA ILE A 31 15.82 -15.60 -24.31
C ILE A 31 14.44 -15.51 -24.97
N ILE A 32 14.19 -16.31 -26.01
CA ILE A 32 12.90 -16.33 -26.74
C ILE A 32 11.74 -16.69 -25.81
N ARG A 33 11.90 -17.72 -24.96
CA ARG A 33 10.85 -18.12 -24.00
C ARG A 33 10.56 -17.02 -22.99
N ARG A 34 11.61 -16.37 -22.47
CA ARG A 34 11.46 -15.24 -21.53
C ARG A 34 10.82 -14.03 -22.21
N ALA A 35 11.22 -13.69 -23.42
CA ALA A 35 10.62 -12.59 -24.19
C ALA A 35 9.12 -12.81 -24.42
N ASN A 36 8.72 -14.02 -24.85
CA ASN A 36 7.30 -14.37 -24.98
C ASN A 36 6.54 -14.32 -23.64
N ARG A 37 7.20 -14.69 -22.53
CA ARG A 37 6.61 -14.57 -21.20
C ARG A 37 6.40 -13.11 -20.80
N ILE A 38 7.34 -12.22 -21.13
CA ILE A 38 7.19 -10.78 -20.91
C ILE A 38 5.98 -10.27 -21.68
N LEU A 39 5.89 -10.52 -23.00
CA LEU A 39 4.72 -10.13 -23.81
C LEU A 39 3.40 -10.60 -23.20
N LEU A 40 3.33 -11.88 -22.81
CA LEU A 40 2.12 -12.45 -22.22
C LEU A 40 1.71 -11.72 -20.93
N VAL A 41 2.67 -11.47 -20.03
CA VAL A 41 2.39 -10.76 -18.78
C VAL A 41 2.01 -9.31 -19.07
N THR A 42 2.70 -8.64 -19.99
CA THR A 42 2.40 -7.25 -20.33
C THR A 42 1.00 -7.08 -20.92
N TYR A 43 0.58 -7.95 -21.84
CA TYR A 43 -0.80 -7.92 -22.35
C TYR A 43 -1.83 -8.21 -21.25
N GLN A 44 -1.51 -9.10 -20.30
CA GLN A 44 -2.39 -9.34 -19.15
C GLN A 44 -2.54 -8.09 -18.25
N GLU A 45 -1.47 -7.32 -18.06
CA GLU A 45 -1.52 -6.07 -17.31
C GLU A 45 -2.29 -4.96 -18.05
N ILE A 46 -2.21 -4.93 -19.39
CA ILE A 46 -3.03 -4.05 -20.23
C ILE A 46 -4.51 -4.40 -20.07
N GLU A 47 -4.89 -5.68 -20.11
CA GLU A 47 -6.28 -6.12 -19.90
C GLU A 47 -6.80 -5.87 -18.48
N ASN A 48 -5.89 -5.82 -17.50
CA ASN A 48 -6.20 -5.60 -16.09
C ASN A 48 -6.46 -4.12 -15.76
N SER A 49 -5.90 -3.19 -16.52
CA SER A 49 -6.02 -1.75 -16.24
C SER A 49 -7.13 -1.07 -17.05
N GLU A 50 -7.82 -0.12 -16.42
CA GLU A 50 -8.83 0.76 -17.04
C GLU A 50 -8.29 2.17 -17.31
N ASP A 51 -7.03 2.44 -16.99
CA ASP A 51 -6.36 3.69 -17.32
C ASP A 51 -5.97 3.72 -18.81
N SER A 52 -6.61 4.58 -19.59
CA SER A 52 -6.37 4.71 -21.04
C SER A 52 -4.95 5.17 -21.38
N THR A 53 -4.34 6.00 -20.52
CA THR A 53 -3.01 6.54 -20.77
C THR A 53 -1.94 5.48 -20.57
N PHE A 54 -2.00 4.77 -19.43
CA PHE A 54 -1.15 3.63 -19.14
C PHE A 54 -1.30 2.51 -20.17
N THR A 55 -2.54 2.11 -20.48
CA THR A 55 -2.79 1.01 -21.44
C THR A 55 -2.27 1.35 -22.84
N THR A 56 -2.46 2.58 -23.32
CA THR A 56 -1.95 3.01 -24.64
C THR A 56 -0.42 3.03 -24.67
N GLN A 57 0.23 3.60 -23.65
CA GLN A 57 1.69 3.65 -23.56
C GLN A 57 2.29 2.24 -23.53
N LEU A 58 1.74 1.37 -22.67
CA LEU A 58 2.22 0.01 -22.52
C LEU A 58 1.95 -0.85 -23.76
N GLN A 59 0.81 -0.65 -24.43
CA GLN A 59 0.48 -1.31 -25.70
C GLN A 59 1.48 -0.93 -26.79
N ASN A 60 1.77 0.36 -26.97
CA ASN A 60 2.73 0.83 -27.97
C ASN A 60 4.14 0.26 -27.72
N ALA A 61 4.60 0.26 -26.46
CA ALA A 61 5.89 -0.32 -26.09
C ALA A 61 5.92 -1.84 -26.33
N SER A 62 4.81 -2.53 -26.04
CA SER A 62 4.68 -3.98 -26.24
C SER A 62 4.70 -4.37 -27.71
N ASP A 63 4.02 -3.61 -28.56
CA ASP A 63 3.97 -3.87 -30.00
C ASP A 63 5.34 -3.62 -30.65
N ALA A 64 6.02 -2.54 -30.28
CA ALA A 64 7.41 -2.30 -30.70
C ALA A 64 8.35 -3.44 -30.25
N PHE A 65 8.23 -3.88 -28.99
CA PHE A 65 9.00 -5.03 -28.48
C PHE A 65 8.71 -6.31 -29.26
N LYS A 66 7.44 -6.60 -29.57
CA LYS A 66 7.05 -7.78 -30.34
C LYS A 66 7.67 -7.81 -31.74
N GLU A 67 7.81 -6.66 -32.39
CA GLU A 67 8.44 -6.55 -33.72
C GLU A 67 9.94 -6.90 -33.70
N THR A 68 10.64 -6.62 -32.59
CA THR A 68 12.09 -6.96 -32.46
C THR A 68 12.37 -8.46 -32.31
N LEU A 69 11.36 -9.27 -31.93
CA LEU A 69 11.55 -10.70 -31.65
C LEU A 69 11.88 -11.51 -32.91
N SER A 70 11.20 -11.24 -34.03
CA SER A 70 11.40 -12.02 -35.26
C SER A 70 12.79 -11.83 -35.89
N PRO A 71 13.31 -10.58 -36.02
CA PRO A 71 14.69 -10.33 -36.45
C PRO A 71 15.73 -11.02 -35.55
N MET A 72 15.56 -10.94 -34.22
CA MET A 72 16.48 -11.59 -33.27
C MET A 72 16.51 -13.12 -33.46
N ILE A 73 15.34 -13.76 -33.60
CA ILE A 73 15.26 -15.21 -33.84
C ILE A 73 15.96 -15.59 -35.15
N ALA A 74 15.79 -14.80 -36.21
CA ALA A 74 16.44 -15.05 -37.49
C ALA A 74 17.97 -14.93 -37.39
N ALA A 75 18.46 -13.88 -36.73
CA ALA A 75 19.89 -13.66 -36.52
C ALA A 75 20.51 -14.75 -35.64
N ALA A 76 19.83 -15.17 -34.58
CA ALA A 76 20.32 -16.22 -33.70
C ALA A 76 20.37 -17.60 -34.38
N LYS A 77 19.42 -17.90 -35.28
CA LYS A 77 19.49 -19.12 -36.11
C LYS A 77 20.70 -19.09 -37.03
N GLN A 78 21.00 -17.96 -37.67
CA GLN A 78 22.18 -17.81 -38.52
C GLN A 78 23.48 -17.95 -37.71
N LEU A 79 23.52 -17.36 -36.52
CA LEU A 79 24.65 -17.49 -35.59
C LEU A 79 24.89 -18.94 -35.17
N ALA A 80 23.85 -19.69 -34.83
CA ALA A 80 23.96 -21.10 -34.45
C ALA A 80 24.50 -21.99 -35.59
N LEU A 81 24.15 -21.65 -36.84
CA LEU A 81 24.62 -22.36 -38.04
C LEU A 81 26.08 -22.02 -38.40
N SER A 82 26.57 -20.84 -38.04
CA SER A 82 27.93 -20.39 -38.36
C SER A 82 28.54 -19.56 -37.22
N PRO A 83 28.99 -20.21 -36.13
CA PRO A 83 29.51 -19.52 -34.93
C PRO A 83 30.81 -18.75 -35.18
N ASP A 84 31.57 -19.14 -36.20
CA ASP A 84 32.82 -18.53 -36.64
C ASP A 84 32.62 -17.25 -37.47
N ASN A 85 31.39 -17.02 -37.95
CA ASN A 85 31.08 -15.87 -38.80
C ASN A 85 30.87 -14.59 -37.97
N LYS A 86 31.87 -13.69 -38.05
CA LYS A 86 31.83 -12.37 -37.39
C LYS A 86 30.64 -11.50 -37.82
N ILE A 87 30.15 -11.63 -39.05
CA ILE A 87 29.00 -10.87 -39.54
C ILE A 87 27.72 -11.36 -38.85
N ALA A 88 27.53 -12.69 -38.76
CA ALA A 88 26.39 -13.29 -38.07
C ALA A 88 26.38 -12.93 -36.58
N HIS A 89 27.56 -12.92 -35.94
CA HIS A 89 27.70 -12.46 -34.56
C HIS A 89 27.30 -10.99 -34.40
N SER A 90 27.82 -10.08 -35.24
CA SER A 90 27.48 -8.66 -35.18
C SER A 90 25.99 -8.40 -35.41
N GLN A 91 25.35 -9.13 -36.33
CA GLN A 91 23.92 -9.00 -36.62
C GLN A 91 23.05 -9.51 -35.47
N TRP A 92 23.41 -10.64 -34.86
CA TRP A 92 22.75 -11.12 -33.66
C TRP A 92 22.91 -10.14 -32.50
N GLN A 93 24.11 -9.62 -32.27
CA GLN A 93 24.36 -8.67 -31.19
C GLN A 93 23.52 -7.40 -31.36
N GLN A 94 23.44 -6.86 -32.58
CA GLN A 94 22.59 -5.70 -32.88
C GLN A 94 21.12 -5.99 -32.57
N THR A 95 20.55 -7.04 -33.16
CA THR A 95 19.13 -7.39 -32.97
C THR A 95 18.80 -7.79 -31.54
N ASN A 96 19.75 -8.36 -30.81
CA ASN A 96 19.60 -8.70 -29.39
C ASN A 96 19.66 -7.44 -28.49
N ASN A 97 20.50 -6.46 -28.82
CA ASN A 97 20.51 -5.19 -28.11
C ASN A 97 19.21 -4.40 -28.37
N GLU A 98 18.73 -4.36 -29.61
CA GLU A 98 17.42 -3.76 -29.96
C GLU A 98 16.26 -4.42 -29.18
N LEU A 99 16.30 -5.76 -29.03
CA LEU A 99 15.34 -6.48 -28.19
C LEU A 99 15.43 -6.06 -26.71
N ILE A 100 16.63 -5.95 -26.16
CA ILE A 100 16.84 -5.55 -24.75
C ILE A 100 16.38 -4.10 -24.52
N ASP A 101 16.71 -3.18 -25.44
CA ASP A 101 16.27 -1.79 -25.38
C ASP A 101 14.74 -1.70 -25.41
N ALA A 102 14.08 -2.48 -26.26
CA ALA A 102 12.62 -2.54 -26.31
C ALA A 102 12.01 -3.13 -25.01
N ILE A 103 12.66 -4.10 -24.38
CA ILE A 103 12.26 -4.60 -23.04
C ILE A 103 12.40 -3.48 -21.99
N GLY A 104 13.48 -2.69 -22.07
CA GLY A 104 13.69 -1.50 -21.24
C GLY A 104 12.53 -0.50 -21.38
N ASN A 105 12.11 -0.21 -22.61
CA ASN A 105 10.97 0.67 -22.88
C ASN A 105 9.64 0.12 -22.30
N VAL A 106 9.41 -1.20 -22.39
CA VAL A 106 8.24 -1.84 -21.75
C VAL A 106 8.31 -1.69 -20.22
N ARG A 107 9.49 -1.81 -19.62
CA ARG A 107 9.68 -1.57 -18.19
C ARG A 107 9.44 -0.12 -17.81
N GLU A 108 9.89 0.84 -18.61
CA GLU A 108 9.63 2.26 -18.37
C GLU A 108 8.13 2.59 -18.45
N ALA A 109 7.43 2.03 -19.45
CA ALA A 109 5.98 2.18 -19.58
C ALA A 109 5.19 1.54 -18.41
N LEU A 110 5.78 0.56 -17.71
CA LEU A 110 5.20 -0.04 -16.51
C LEU A 110 5.42 0.81 -15.24
N GLN A 111 6.38 1.74 -15.23
CA GLN A 111 6.62 2.57 -14.05
C GLN A 111 5.54 3.67 -13.97
N PRO A 112 4.95 3.88 -12.79
CA PRO A 112 3.96 4.93 -12.64
C PRO A 112 4.63 6.29 -12.83
N LEU A 113 3.98 7.16 -13.60
CA LEU A 113 4.41 8.53 -13.90
C LEU A 113 4.81 9.33 -12.64
N THR A 114 4.23 8.98 -11.49
CA THR A 114 4.53 9.57 -10.18
C THR A 114 5.94 9.29 -9.68
N SER A 115 6.56 8.16 -10.05
CA SER A 115 7.96 7.86 -9.66
C SER A 115 8.93 8.85 -10.31
N ASN A 116 8.65 9.24 -11.57
CA ASN A 116 9.43 10.23 -12.28
C ASN A 116 9.26 11.63 -11.66
N LEU A 117 8.03 11.99 -11.25
CA LEU A 117 7.74 13.26 -10.59
C LEU A 117 8.36 13.37 -9.19
N ILE A 118 8.37 12.28 -8.40
CA ILE A 118 9.01 12.28 -7.07
C ILE A 118 10.51 12.49 -7.21
N ASN A 119 11.15 11.82 -8.18
CA ASN A 119 12.57 12.02 -8.49
C ASN A 119 12.87 13.45 -8.96
N GLU A 120 11.99 14.06 -9.76
CA GLU A 120 12.13 15.48 -10.15
C GLU A 120 11.97 16.44 -8.97
N LEU A 121 11.06 16.15 -8.03
CA LEU A 121 10.84 16.97 -6.83
C LEU A 121 11.98 16.86 -5.82
N GLU A 122 12.61 15.69 -5.68
CA GLU A 122 13.80 15.51 -4.83
C GLU A 122 15.03 16.26 -5.38
N HIS A 123 15.08 16.52 -6.69
CA HIS A 123 16.12 17.33 -7.33
C HIS A 123 15.84 18.84 -7.32
N ILE A 124 14.70 19.29 -6.80
CA ILE A 124 14.54 20.68 -6.37
C ILE A 124 15.33 20.85 -5.06
N SER A 125 16.66 20.78 -5.18
CA SER A 125 17.53 21.39 -4.19
C SER A 125 17.12 22.85 -4.17
N PHE A 126 16.50 23.29 -3.07
CA PHE A 126 16.32 24.70 -2.79
C PHE A 126 17.71 25.32 -2.85
N ASN A 127 18.07 25.86 -4.01
CA ASN A 127 19.26 26.66 -4.23
C ASN A 127 19.05 27.97 -3.47
N HIS A 128 19.11 27.89 -2.14
CA HIS A 128 19.22 29.02 -1.25
C HIS A 128 20.66 29.57 -1.21
N SER A 129 21.50 29.16 -2.18
CA SER A 129 22.86 29.62 -2.40
C SER A 129 22.92 30.84 -3.32
N SER A 130 22.10 31.86 -3.06
CA SER A 130 22.38 33.22 -3.53
C SER A 130 21.50 34.25 -2.83
N ARG A 131 21.71 34.42 -1.51
CA ARG A 131 21.59 35.73 -0.85
C ARG A 131 22.19 35.75 0.56
N SER A 132 23.42 35.25 0.72
CA SER A 132 24.32 35.74 1.77
C SER A 132 24.89 37.10 1.35
N ALA A 133 24.02 38.07 1.08
CA ALA A 133 24.44 39.46 1.17
C ALA A 133 24.54 39.76 2.66
N SER A 134 25.77 39.92 3.15
CA SER A 134 26.09 40.54 4.42
C SER A 134 25.49 41.95 4.46
N ARG A 135 24.18 42.05 4.71
CA ARG A 135 23.55 43.27 5.15
C ARG A 135 23.54 43.19 6.66
N SER A 136 24.43 43.95 7.29
CA SER A 136 24.25 44.37 8.67
C SER A 136 22.78 44.76 8.88
N PRO A 137 22.12 44.30 9.96
CA PRO A 137 20.72 44.62 10.19
C PRO A 137 20.56 46.15 10.14
N PRO A 138 19.52 46.67 9.48
CA PRO A 138 19.27 48.11 9.49
C PRO A 138 19.22 48.59 10.96
N PRO A 139 19.79 49.77 11.27
CA PRO A 139 19.77 50.28 12.63
C PRO A 139 18.34 50.29 13.11
N ARG A 140 18.12 49.75 14.32
CA ARG A 140 16.80 49.63 14.93
C ARG A 140 16.13 51.01 14.87
N PRO A 141 14.96 51.15 14.22
CA PRO A 141 14.25 52.43 14.24
C PRO A 141 13.99 52.84 15.70
N PRO A 142 13.96 54.13 16.02
CA PRO A 142 13.61 54.60 17.36
C PRO A 142 12.26 53.99 17.75
N LEU A 143 12.11 53.66 19.04
CA LEU A 143 10.87 53.11 19.57
C LEU A 143 9.70 54.02 19.13
N PRO A 144 8.68 53.49 18.43
CA PRO A 144 7.49 54.26 18.11
C PRO A 144 6.87 54.72 19.43
N SER A 145 6.46 55.98 19.52
CA SER A 145 5.68 56.50 20.64
C SER A 145 4.45 55.62 20.86
N ASP A 146 4.01 55.48 22.12
CA ASP A 146 2.97 54.51 22.56
C ASP A 146 1.66 54.55 21.75
N GLU A 147 1.39 55.63 21.00
CA GLU A 147 0.25 55.75 20.09
C GLU A 147 0.37 54.89 18.81
N GLU A 148 1.57 54.69 18.24
CA GLU A 148 1.75 53.91 17.00
C GLU A 148 1.82 52.38 17.25
N LEU A 149 2.18 51.95 18.46
CA LEU A 149 2.13 50.54 18.87
C LEU A 149 0.69 50.00 19.00
N SER A 150 -0.29 50.90 19.09
CA SER A 150 -1.71 50.56 19.20
C SER A 150 -2.35 50.18 17.85
N ALA A 151 -1.74 50.61 16.73
CA ALA A 151 -2.28 50.43 15.39
C ALA A 151 -1.78 49.17 14.65
N SER A 152 -0.79 48.45 15.22
CA SER A 152 -0.25 47.20 14.66
C SER A 152 -0.28 46.05 15.66
N ALA A 153 -1.32 46.00 16.51
CA ALA A 153 -1.63 44.78 17.21
C ALA A 153 -2.09 43.74 16.18
N ALA A 154 -1.27 42.72 15.91
CA ALA A 154 -1.75 41.52 15.23
C ALA A 154 -3.07 41.11 15.90
N PRO A 155 -4.13 40.80 15.14
CA PRO A 155 -5.44 40.52 15.71
C PRO A 155 -5.25 39.50 16.85
N PRO A 156 -5.87 39.74 18.03
CA PRO A 156 -5.69 38.86 19.17
C PRO A 156 -5.97 37.44 18.70
N ARG A 157 -4.95 36.57 18.79
CA ARG A 157 -5.07 35.18 18.35
C ARG A 157 -6.34 34.65 19.04
N PRO A 158 -7.37 34.22 18.28
CA PRO A 158 -8.56 33.68 18.90
C PRO A 158 -8.10 32.60 19.89
N PRO A 159 -8.77 32.46 21.06
CA PRO A 159 -8.45 31.38 21.98
C PRO A 159 -8.32 30.12 21.13
N LEU A 160 -7.14 29.47 21.21
CA LEU A 160 -6.95 28.19 20.55
C LEU A 160 -8.20 27.38 20.90
N PRO A 161 -8.92 26.80 19.91
CA PRO A 161 -9.96 25.86 20.22
C PRO A 161 -9.37 24.93 21.27
N ILE A 162 -10.08 24.71 22.39
CA ILE A 162 -9.74 23.58 23.26
C ILE A 162 -9.58 22.44 22.26
N LEU A 163 -8.35 21.96 22.08
CA LEU A 163 -8.07 20.90 21.13
C LEU A 163 -8.92 19.76 21.65
N GLU A 164 -10.12 19.58 21.10
CA GLU A 164 -10.81 18.32 21.19
C GLU A 164 -9.74 17.34 20.72
N PRO A 165 -9.32 16.41 21.59
CA PRO A 165 -8.24 15.50 21.25
C PRO A 165 -8.58 14.93 19.88
N THR A 166 -7.65 15.01 18.93
CA THR A 166 -7.91 14.50 17.59
C THR A 166 -8.35 13.05 17.71
N ASN A 167 -9.15 12.54 16.76
CA ASN A 167 -9.53 11.13 16.76
C ASN A 167 -8.30 10.21 16.94
N ASP A 168 -7.15 10.62 16.41
CA ASP A 168 -5.87 9.96 16.64
C ASP A 168 -5.47 9.92 18.12
N GLU A 169 -5.57 11.02 18.87
CA GLU A 169 -5.22 11.06 20.29
C GLU A 169 -6.19 10.28 21.20
N ILE A 170 -7.48 10.21 20.84
CA ILE A 170 -8.50 9.49 21.62
C ILE A 170 -8.30 7.97 21.53
N TYR A 171 -7.97 7.45 20.35
CA TYR A 171 -7.92 6.00 20.12
C TYR A 171 -6.51 5.40 20.21
N ASP A 172 -5.43 6.18 20.12
CA ASP A 172 -4.04 5.66 20.22
C ASP A 172 -3.52 5.48 21.66
N LYS A 173 -4.10 6.14 22.66
CA LYS A 173 -3.52 6.17 24.01
C LYS A 173 -3.98 5.04 24.94
N ASP A 174 -5.08 4.35 24.64
CA ASP A 174 -5.84 3.63 25.67
C ASP A 174 -6.22 2.16 25.34
N LEU A 175 -5.64 1.52 24.32
CA LEU A 175 -5.92 0.10 24.09
C LEU A 175 -5.18 -0.81 25.09
N PRO A 176 -5.88 -1.65 25.87
CA PRO A 176 -5.23 -2.58 26.79
C PRO A 176 -4.37 -3.60 26.04
N ILE A 177 -3.19 -3.91 26.59
CA ILE A 177 -2.29 -4.92 26.01
C ILE A 177 -2.90 -6.32 26.22
N PRO A 178 -3.14 -7.09 25.14
CA PRO A 178 -3.76 -8.40 25.23
C PRO A 178 -2.85 -9.43 25.90
N GLN A 179 -3.44 -10.27 26.75
CA GLN A 179 -2.83 -11.51 27.22
C GLN A 179 -3.17 -12.68 26.28
N SER A 180 -2.38 -13.76 26.29
CA SER A 180 -2.57 -14.92 25.40
C SER A 180 -3.96 -15.57 25.48
N ASN A 181 -4.67 -15.41 26.58
CA ASN A 181 -6.04 -15.92 26.79
C ASN A 181 -7.15 -14.95 26.37
N GLN A 182 -6.85 -13.86 25.66
CA GLN A 182 -7.81 -12.82 25.27
C GLN A 182 -7.87 -12.66 23.74
N PRO A 183 -8.46 -13.62 22.99
CA PRO A 183 -8.43 -13.62 21.53
C PRO A 183 -9.16 -12.44 20.89
N ILE A 184 -10.25 -11.96 21.50
CA ILE A 184 -11.00 -10.79 20.99
C ILE A 184 -10.18 -9.50 21.14
N LEU A 185 -9.54 -9.32 22.29
CA LEU A 185 -8.66 -8.17 22.53
C LEU A 185 -7.40 -8.23 21.66
N MET A 186 -6.85 -9.42 21.41
CA MET A 186 -5.75 -9.61 20.47
C MET A 186 -6.13 -9.12 19.06
N ALA A 187 -7.28 -9.55 18.55
CA ALA A 187 -7.76 -9.11 17.24
C ALA A 187 -7.98 -7.57 17.17
N ALA A 188 -8.49 -6.96 18.24
CA ALA A 188 -8.62 -5.51 18.34
C ALA A 188 -7.26 -4.80 18.29
N HIS A 189 -6.29 -5.30 19.06
CA HIS A 189 -4.94 -4.76 19.11
C HIS A 189 -4.21 -4.93 17.76
N ASP A 190 -4.34 -6.07 17.12
CA ASP A 190 -3.75 -6.33 15.80
C ASP A 190 -4.29 -5.35 14.75
N LEU A 191 -5.61 -5.12 14.72
CA LEU A 191 -6.20 -4.12 13.85
C LEU A 191 -5.61 -2.73 14.13
N HIS A 192 -5.54 -2.35 15.42
CA HIS A 192 -5.00 -1.06 15.84
C HIS A 192 -3.54 -0.85 15.44
N MET A 193 -2.67 -1.85 15.63
CA MET A 193 -1.26 -1.75 15.26
C MET A 193 -1.06 -1.58 13.75
N ASN A 194 -1.85 -2.29 12.93
CA ASN A 194 -1.77 -2.19 11.46
C ASN A 194 -2.18 -0.81 10.95
N ILE A 195 -3.15 -0.15 11.61
CA ILE A 195 -3.68 1.14 11.15
C ILE A 195 -3.00 2.36 11.81
N LYS A 196 -2.26 2.15 12.91
CA LYS A 196 -1.62 3.22 13.69
C LYS A 196 -0.70 4.11 12.87
N GLN A 197 0.00 3.53 11.89
CA GLN A 197 0.93 4.26 11.02
C GLN A 197 0.24 5.25 10.06
N TYR A 198 -1.09 5.18 9.91
CA TYR A 198 -1.84 6.06 9.02
C TYR A 198 -2.52 7.19 9.81
N SER A 199 -2.41 8.41 9.29
CA SER A 199 -3.15 9.56 9.80
C SER A 199 -4.64 9.36 9.58
N SER A 200 -5.48 9.69 10.57
CA SER A 200 -6.94 9.75 10.37
C SER A 200 -7.40 11.09 9.81
N HIS A 201 -6.50 12.07 9.71
CA HIS A 201 -6.78 13.35 9.07
C HIS A 201 -7.15 13.12 7.59
N ASP A 202 -8.35 13.55 7.20
CA ASP A 202 -8.93 13.37 5.87
C ASP A 202 -9.00 11.90 5.39
N ASN A 203 -8.97 10.94 6.32
CA ASN A 203 -9.11 9.53 6.01
C ASN A 203 -10.16 8.88 6.91
N GLU A 204 -11.41 8.92 6.44
CA GLU A 204 -12.55 8.38 7.17
C GLU A 204 -12.46 6.87 7.38
N LEU A 205 -11.83 6.14 6.45
CA LEU A 205 -11.65 4.69 6.58
C LEU A 205 -10.71 4.35 7.75
N ILE A 206 -9.62 5.10 7.90
CA ILE A 206 -8.69 4.95 9.02
C ILE A 206 -9.33 5.41 10.33
N ALA A 207 -10.04 6.55 10.32
CA ALA A 207 -10.78 7.02 11.50
C ALA A 207 -11.80 5.97 11.99
N LEU A 208 -12.55 5.38 11.06
CA LEU A 208 -13.54 4.35 11.34
C LEU A 208 -12.88 3.05 11.85
N ALA A 209 -11.77 2.61 11.24
CA ALA A 209 -11.04 1.44 11.68
C ALA A 209 -10.46 1.62 13.10
N LYS A 210 -9.92 2.80 13.42
CA LYS A 210 -9.43 3.15 14.76
C LYS A 210 -10.56 3.05 15.79
N LYS A 211 -11.72 3.63 15.48
CA LYS A 211 -12.92 3.49 16.31
C LYS A 211 -13.38 2.04 16.47
N MET A 212 -13.43 1.25 15.39
CA MET A 212 -13.79 -0.18 15.45
C MET A 212 -12.85 -0.97 16.35
N SER A 213 -11.53 -0.75 16.27
CA SER A 213 -10.56 -1.42 17.13
C SER A 213 -10.82 -1.16 18.62
N HIS A 214 -11.14 0.09 18.98
CA HIS A 214 -11.50 0.46 20.35
C HIS A 214 -12.79 -0.22 20.82
N PHE A 215 -13.82 -0.26 19.99
CA PHE A 215 -15.09 -0.91 20.33
C PHE A 215 -14.95 -2.43 20.48
N VAL A 216 -14.12 -3.10 19.67
CA VAL A 216 -13.86 -4.54 19.82
C VAL A 216 -13.06 -4.82 21.09
N ALA A 217 -12.13 -3.94 21.48
CA ALA A 217 -11.43 -4.02 22.76
C ALA A 217 -12.41 -3.90 23.95
N GLN A 218 -13.29 -2.90 23.92
CA GLN A 218 -14.36 -2.74 24.93
C GLN A 218 -15.29 -3.96 24.98
N LEU A 219 -15.68 -4.48 23.81
CA LEU A 219 -16.50 -5.70 23.69
C LEU A 219 -15.85 -6.89 24.40
N SER A 220 -14.53 -7.05 24.28
CA SER A 220 -13.77 -8.10 24.98
C SER A 220 -13.89 -7.99 26.51
N LEU A 221 -13.86 -6.78 27.06
CA LEU A 221 -13.99 -6.53 28.50
C LEU A 221 -15.41 -6.84 29.01
N LEU A 222 -16.43 -6.43 28.24
CA LEU A 222 -17.84 -6.69 28.57
C LEU A 222 -18.17 -8.18 28.55
N ILE A 223 -17.71 -8.93 27.54
CA ILE A 223 -17.98 -10.38 27.41
C ILE A 223 -17.36 -11.17 28.56
N ARG A 224 -16.21 -10.72 29.08
CA ARG A 224 -15.51 -11.32 30.21
C ARG A 224 -16.12 -10.95 31.56
N GLY A 225 -17.00 -9.95 31.60
CA GLY A 225 -17.64 -9.51 32.83
C GLY A 225 -16.73 -8.69 33.74
N GLU A 226 -15.67 -8.11 33.21
CA GLU A 226 -14.80 -7.23 34.00
C GLU A 226 -15.44 -5.86 34.21
N THR A 227 -16.27 -5.41 33.26
CA THR A 227 -16.92 -4.10 33.26
C THR A 227 -18.30 -4.13 32.58
N GLY A 228 -19.11 -3.10 32.85
CA GLY A 228 -20.34 -2.75 32.11
C GLY A 228 -21.58 -3.62 32.34
N THR A 229 -22.65 -3.26 31.64
CA THR A 229 -23.98 -3.88 31.74
C THR A 229 -24.34 -4.65 30.48
N LYS A 230 -25.35 -5.54 30.58
CA LYS A 230 -25.98 -6.22 29.43
C LYS A 230 -26.37 -5.23 28.32
N ARG A 231 -26.83 -4.04 28.71
CA ARG A 231 -27.26 -2.99 27.79
C ARG A 231 -26.08 -2.43 26.98
N ASP A 232 -24.93 -2.27 27.63
CA ASP A 232 -23.71 -1.76 26.98
C ASP A 232 -23.19 -2.76 25.93
N LEU A 233 -23.27 -4.06 26.23
CA LEU A 233 -22.91 -5.12 25.27
C LEU A 233 -23.75 -5.04 23.98
N ILE A 234 -25.06 -4.86 24.13
CA ILE A 234 -25.98 -4.73 23.00
C ILE A 234 -25.72 -3.43 22.24
N SER A 235 -25.45 -2.33 22.95
CA SER A 235 -25.15 -1.02 22.34
C SER A 235 -23.88 -1.08 21.48
N ILE A 236 -22.77 -1.54 22.05
CA ILE A 236 -21.48 -1.67 21.35
C ILE A 236 -21.61 -2.58 20.13
N SER A 237 -22.35 -3.68 20.25
CA SER A 237 -22.54 -4.61 19.14
C SER A 237 -23.40 -4.02 18.02
N ARG A 238 -24.36 -3.15 18.35
CA ARG A 238 -25.13 -2.39 17.35
C ARG A 238 -24.23 -1.37 16.66
N GLU A 239 -23.47 -0.60 17.41
CA GLU A 239 -22.54 0.39 16.84
C GLU A 239 -21.46 -0.27 15.96
N LEU A 240 -20.93 -1.43 16.36
CA LEU A 240 -20.03 -2.21 15.52
C LEU A 240 -20.70 -2.68 14.23
N SER A 241 -21.97 -3.08 14.27
CA SER A 241 -22.73 -3.44 13.07
C SER A 241 -22.89 -2.24 12.13
N ASP A 242 -23.26 -1.08 12.66
CA ASP A 242 -23.46 0.15 11.88
C ASP A 242 -22.11 0.62 11.28
N MET A 243 -21.01 0.56 12.05
CA MET A 243 -19.66 0.83 11.54
C MET A 243 -19.23 -0.17 10.46
N SER A 244 -19.68 -1.42 10.53
CA SER A 244 -19.37 -2.46 9.53
C SER A 244 -20.02 -2.15 8.18
N GLU A 245 -21.25 -1.64 8.18
CA GLU A 245 -21.93 -1.15 6.97
C GLU A 245 -21.21 0.07 6.38
N HIS A 246 -20.81 1.01 7.24
CA HIS A 246 -20.08 2.20 6.80
C HIS A 246 -18.70 1.88 6.22
N MET A 247 -17.97 0.92 6.82
CA MET A 247 -16.67 0.46 6.32
C MET A 247 -16.79 -0.11 4.91
N THR A 248 -17.80 -0.94 4.67
CA THR A 248 -18.06 -1.50 3.33
C THR A 248 -18.46 -0.41 2.34
N TYR A 249 -19.21 0.62 2.76
CA TYR A 249 -19.54 1.75 1.90
C TYR A 249 -18.29 2.52 1.44
N LEU A 250 -17.39 2.87 2.35
CA LEU A 250 -16.14 3.55 2.02
C LEU A 250 -15.23 2.67 1.13
N ALA A 251 -15.13 1.37 1.43
CA ALA A 251 -14.38 0.44 0.59
C ALA A 251 -14.93 0.37 -0.85
N LYS A 252 -16.27 0.43 -1.02
CA LYS A 252 -16.90 0.49 -2.35
C LYS A 252 -16.62 1.79 -3.08
N GLN A 253 -16.59 2.92 -2.38
CA GLN A 253 -16.19 4.19 -3.00
C GLN A 253 -14.73 4.14 -3.49
N LEU A 254 -13.80 3.65 -2.66
CA LEU A 254 -12.40 3.47 -3.05
C LEU A 254 -12.26 2.51 -4.23
N ALA A 255 -12.99 1.40 -4.22
CA ALA A 255 -13.03 0.45 -5.31
C ALA A 255 -13.52 1.10 -6.61
N SER A 256 -14.48 2.03 -6.56
CA SER A 256 -14.99 2.72 -7.75
C SER A 256 -13.96 3.66 -8.40
N GLY A 257 -13.02 4.20 -7.63
CA GLY A 257 -11.91 5.02 -8.12
C GLY A 257 -10.67 4.21 -8.55
N CYS A 258 -10.71 2.88 -8.43
CA CYS A 258 -9.58 2.02 -8.75
C CYS A 258 -9.59 1.63 -10.24
N THR A 259 -8.48 1.92 -10.93
CA THR A 259 -8.26 1.56 -12.34
C THR A 259 -7.76 0.13 -12.52
N ASP A 260 -7.19 -0.49 -11.48
CA ASP A 260 -6.74 -1.89 -11.50
C ASP A 260 -7.90 -2.83 -11.15
N ARG A 261 -8.31 -3.67 -12.10
CA ARG A 261 -9.43 -4.60 -11.96
C ARG A 261 -9.20 -5.62 -10.86
N ARG A 262 -8.01 -6.22 -10.80
CA ARG A 262 -7.66 -7.26 -9.81
C ARG A 262 -7.69 -6.70 -8.39
N ILE A 263 -7.09 -5.53 -8.17
CA ILE A 263 -7.09 -4.86 -6.85
C ILE A 263 -8.52 -4.53 -6.45
N ARG A 264 -9.30 -3.94 -7.37
CA ARG A 264 -10.72 -3.62 -7.15
C ARG A 264 -11.53 -4.85 -6.75
N THR A 265 -11.44 -5.93 -7.51
CA THR A 265 -12.17 -7.18 -7.22
C THR A 265 -11.77 -7.76 -5.86
N HIS A 266 -10.47 -7.76 -5.55
CA HIS A 266 -10.00 -8.28 -4.27
C HIS A 266 -10.51 -7.44 -3.08
N LEU A 267 -10.45 -6.12 -3.18
CA LEU A 267 -10.99 -5.21 -2.16
C LEU A 267 -12.49 -5.43 -1.93
N LEU A 268 -13.27 -5.55 -3.01
CA LEU A 268 -14.71 -5.83 -2.93
C LEU A 268 -14.99 -7.18 -2.28
N GLN A 269 -14.29 -8.24 -2.70
CA GLN A 269 -14.49 -9.59 -2.16
C GLN A 269 -14.24 -9.67 -0.64
N VAL A 270 -13.24 -8.93 -0.13
CA VAL A 270 -12.94 -8.88 1.31
C VAL A 270 -13.96 -8.00 2.04
N SER A 271 -14.29 -6.82 1.50
CA SER A 271 -15.17 -5.86 2.15
C SER A 271 -16.65 -6.26 2.19
N GLU A 272 -17.12 -7.09 1.25
CA GLU A 272 -18.49 -7.60 1.22
C GLU A 272 -18.80 -8.64 2.30
N ARG A 273 -17.77 -9.22 2.93
CA ARG A 273 -17.95 -10.15 4.05
C ARG A 273 -18.23 -9.44 5.38
N ILE A 274 -17.79 -8.17 5.49
CA ILE A 274 -17.86 -7.38 6.72
C ILE A 274 -19.30 -7.21 7.25
N PRO A 275 -20.32 -6.89 6.42
CA PRO A 275 -21.70 -6.71 6.91
C PRO A 275 -22.32 -8.01 7.44
N THR A 276 -21.99 -9.16 6.86
CA THR A 276 -22.45 -10.47 7.37
C THR A 276 -21.86 -10.76 8.75
N ILE A 277 -20.57 -10.46 8.95
CA ILE A 277 -19.91 -10.58 10.27
C ILE A 277 -20.58 -9.63 11.28
N GLY A 278 -20.88 -8.39 10.89
CA GLY A 278 -21.61 -7.44 11.75
C GLY A 278 -22.99 -7.94 12.16
N THR A 279 -23.75 -8.53 11.23
CA THR A 279 -25.06 -9.15 11.52
C THR A 279 -24.92 -10.33 12.50
N GLN A 280 -23.93 -11.20 12.28
CA GLN A 280 -23.66 -12.33 13.17
C GLN A 280 -23.28 -11.87 14.57
N LEU A 281 -22.45 -10.83 14.68
CA LEU A 281 -22.07 -10.23 15.95
C LEU A 281 -23.30 -9.72 16.72
N LYS A 282 -24.23 -9.04 16.05
CA LYS A 282 -25.47 -8.56 16.66
C LYS A 282 -26.33 -9.70 17.23
N ILE A 283 -26.44 -10.82 16.51
CA ILE A 283 -27.17 -12.01 16.97
C ILE A 283 -26.46 -12.64 18.19
N LEU A 284 -25.15 -12.89 18.08
CA LEU A 284 -24.36 -13.53 19.14
C LEU A 284 -24.34 -12.70 20.41
N SER A 285 -24.21 -11.38 20.31
CA SER A 285 -24.26 -10.48 21.44
C SER A 285 -25.61 -10.48 22.12
N THR A 286 -26.71 -10.61 21.36
CA THR A 286 -28.06 -10.76 21.93
C THR A 286 -28.21 -12.08 22.68
N VAL A 287 -27.70 -13.18 22.12
CA VAL A 287 -27.69 -14.50 22.78
C VAL A 287 -26.82 -14.48 24.05
N LYS A 288 -25.64 -13.85 24.00
CA LYS A 288 -24.79 -13.71 25.19
C LYS A 288 -25.47 -12.85 26.25
N ALA A 289 -26.15 -11.78 25.84
CA ALA A 289 -26.91 -10.89 26.68
C ALA A 289 -28.07 -11.60 27.43
N THR A 290 -28.76 -12.56 26.81
CA THR A 290 -29.79 -13.35 27.51
C THR A 290 -29.17 -14.35 28.49
N MET A 291 -28.03 -14.96 28.13
CA MET A 291 -27.31 -15.86 29.02
C MET A 291 -26.80 -15.19 30.30
N PHE A 292 -26.43 -13.90 30.25
CA PHE A 292 -26.10 -13.12 31.46
C PHE A 292 -27.26 -13.02 32.47
N GLY A 293 -28.52 -13.16 32.04
CA GLY A 293 -29.70 -13.11 32.91
C GLY A 293 -30.04 -14.42 33.62
N ILE A 294 -29.53 -15.57 33.12
CA ILE A 294 -29.86 -16.90 33.66
C ILE A 294 -28.93 -17.27 34.83
N TYR A 295 -27.69 -16.75 34.84
CA TYR A 295 -26.67 -17.10 35.83
C TYR A 295 -26.47 -16.09 36.95
N GLY A 296 -27.30 -15.03 37.03
CA GLY A 296 -27.34 -14.10 38.17
C GLY A 296 -25.97 -13.72 38.74
N VAL A 297 -25.39 -12.63 38.23
CA VAL A 297 -24.08 -12.06 38.61
C VAL A 297 -22.90 -12.68 37.85
N LEU A 298 -22.04 -11.81 37.34
CA LEU A 298 -20.73 -12.15 36.79
C LEU A 298 -19.96 -12.97 37.83
N PRO A 299 -19.37 -14.13 37.52
CA PRO A 299 -18.30 -14.62 38.37
C PRO A 299 -17.23 -13.54 38.35
N ARG A 300 -17.16 -12.71 39.40
CA ARG A 300 -15.98 -11.90 39.69
C ARG A 300 -14.84 -12.90 39.58
N SER A 301 -13.92 -12.68 38.65
CA SER A 301 -12.69 -13.44 38.63
C SER A 301 -12.14 -13.37 40.05
N LEU A 302 -12.09 -14.52 40.74
CA LEU A 302 -11.55 -14.63 42.09
C LEU A 302 -10.24 -13.85 42.11
N SER A 303 -10.11 -12.94 43.07
CA SER A 303 -8.91 -12.12 43.18
C SER A 303 -7.72 -13.07 43.36
N LYS A 304 -6.51 -12.66 42.93
CA LYS A 304 -5.29 -13.49 43.05
C LYS A 304 -5.05 -14.03 44.48
N ASN A 305 -5.67 -13.45 45.51
CA ASN A 305 -5.56 -13.89 46.90
C ASN A 305 -6.40 -15.14 47.23
N GLU A 306 -7.43 -15.48 46.47
CA GLU A 306 -8.32 -16.63 46.76
C GLU A 306 -7.82 -17.94 46.12
N ARG A 307 -6.81 -17.89 45.24
CA ARG A 307 -6.14 -19.09 44.70
C ARG A 307 -5.12 -19.72 45.65
N ALA A 308 -4.79 -19.05 46.77
CA ALA A 308 -3.82 -19.54 47.75
C ALA A 308 -4.46 -20.30 48.93
N MET A 309 -5.79 -20.46 48.93
CA MET A 309 -6.53 -21.11 50.02
C MET A 309 -7.32 -22.37 49.59
N ILE A 310 -7.01 -22.90 48.41
CA ILE A 310 -7.42 -24.25 47.97
C ILE A 310 -6.15 -24.96 47.51
#